data_AF-A0AAD5UQN2-F1
#
_entry.id   AF-A0AAD5UQN2-F1
#
_cell.length_a   1.000
_cell.length_b   1.000
_cell.length_c   1.000
_cell.angle_alpha   90.00
_cell.angle_beta   90.00
_cell.angle_gamma   90.00
#
_symmetry.space_group_name_H-M   'P 1'
#
loop_
_entity.id
_entity.type
_entity.pdbx_description
1 polymer ?
#
loop_
_entity_poly.entity_id
_entity_poly.type
_entity_poly.pdbx_seq_one_letter_code
_entity_poly.pdbx_strand_id
1 'polypeptide(L)'
;MPKRGPDTNPALDEILILPKPGTGMQREDGSTETVEYIVNEKTTRRQLTEILEQYSLPKSGNKKALMERLREFASDQAKWSSLYIPDKARTRGSITGTRAVSQTGKRILEKFGPKEQSAEFKTRKGAMKNRIRRVRTEQEISRDDDLVSCFLARKDKPEQSTIHQTPVPAIRTGGMMVNLNNTVSELTAVSGLIVQGLSSILTYAASLNPAMSSNSHSNLSTFSAETNLLLQPGSELRHCHNTDPRTGGDDGGQEQSNSTAPEAHSDLRTVVLDEIKLTYSKSKVPPPPAIHFSNDIPGLFQHWLESNILVIEGQGIPIRFWNVFYHERGSSNSGGGTWTTAVRNEWGKWKFICEEKERLGSEKQFWEKYSDEKGAHLRFQTILNRLKGERNARDARDCADARQFFDGNLARADAKGRFGYTKSGRTVEVATKESKIAQVWRKILTEDLEIAQRWAEMQGEDDAIENSATD
;
A
#
# COMPACT_ATOMS: atom_id res chain seq x y z
N MET A 1 -14.64 54.55 -2.76
CA MET A 1 -13.21 54.90 -2.65
C MET A 1 -12.42 53.64 -2.30
N PRO A 2 -11.89 52.88 -3.27
CA PRO A 2 -11.06 51.72 -2.97
C PRO A 2 -9.68 52.20 -2.49
N LYS A 3 -9.29 51.76 -1.29
CA LYS A 3 -7.96 52.00 -0.71
C LYS A 3 -6.93 51.26 -1.58
N ARG A 4 -6.17 52.00 -2.41
CA ARG A 4 -4.91 51.51 -2.99
C ARG A 4 -3.97 51.18 -1.82
N GLY A 5 -3.74 49.89 -1.61
CA GLY A 5 -2.68 49.42 -0.72
C GLY A 5 -1.31 49.79 -1.28
N PRO A 6 -0.30 49.95 -0.40
CA PRO A 6 1.02 50.42 -0.78
C PRO A 6 1.73 49.40 -1.66
N ASP A 7 2.45 49.93 -2.63
CA ASP A 7 3.33 49.29 -3.61
C ASP A 7 3.92 47.95 -3.14
N THR A 8 3.38 46.84 -3.67
CA THR A 8 4.10 45.58 -3.76
C THR A 8 5.35 45.83 -4.58
N ASN A 9 6.46 46.09 -3.88
CA ASN A 9 7.80 46.16 -4.43
C ASN A 9 7.96 45.00 -5.43
N PRO A 10 8.17 45.24 -6.73
CA PRO A 10 8.24 44.17 -7.72
C PRO A 10 9.29 43.19 -7.22
N ALA A 11 8.85 41.97 -6.92
CA ALA A 11 9.72 40.92 -6.41
C ALA A 11 10.85 40.76 -7.43
N LEU A 12 12.01 41.34 -7.12
CA LEU A 12 13.16 41.31 -8.00
C LEU A 12 13.53 39.84 -8.15
N ASP A 13 13.48 39.36 -9.39
CA ASP A 13 13.97 38.05 -9.76
C ASP A 13 15.45 37.97 -9.34
N GLU A 14 15.74 37.15 -8.34
CA GLU A 14 17.10 37.01 -7.80
C GLU A 14 17.84 35.97 -8.64
N ILE A 15 18.92 36.41 -9.28
CA ILE A 15 19.76 35.53 -10.11
C ILE A 15 20.87 34.96 -9.22
N LEU A 16 20.86 33.65 -9.01
CA LEU A 16 21.89 32.91 -8.29
C LEU A 16 22.84 32.23 -9.26
N ILE A 17 24.14 32.44 -9.07
CA ILE A 17 25.20 31.79 -9.86
C ILE A 17 25.67 30.55 -9.09
N LEU A 18 25.51 29.37 -9.70
CA LEU A 18 25.84 28.08 -9.09
C LEU A 18 26.72 27.25 -10.03
N PRO A 19 27.57 26.34 -9.53
CA PRO A 19 28.39 25.48 -10.39
C PRO A 19 27.48 24.51 -11.17
N LYS A 20 27.82 24.22 -12.42
CA LYS A 20 27.04 23.32 -13.27
C LYS A 20 27.14 21.88 -12.76
N PRO A 21 26.01 21.24 -12.40
CA PRO A 21 26.05 19.88 -11.88
C PRO A 21 26.56 18.91 -12.95
N GLY A 22 27.47 18.02 -12.55
CA GLY A 22 28.05 16.99 -13.43
C GLY A 22 29.28 17.43 -14.25
N THR A 23 29.61 18.73 -14.29
CA THR A 23 30.89 19.19 -14.86
C THR A 23 31.98 18.97 -13.82
N GLY A 24 33.10 18.33 -14.16
CA GLY A 24 34.25 18.18 -13.25
C GLY A 24 35.04 19.49 -13.11
N MET A 25 35.75 19.66 -11.99
CA MET A 25 36.64 20.81 -11.79
C MET A 25 37.75 20.82 -12.86
N GLN A 26 37.92 21.95 -13.57
CA GLN A 26 38.96 22.07 -14.59
C GLN A 26 40.35 22.06 -13.91
N ARG A 27 41.29 21.30 -14.48
CA ARG A 27 42.57 20.99 -13.81
C ARG A 27 43.57 22.13 -13.80
N GLU A 28 43.44 23.11 -14.70
CA GLU A 28 44.50 24.08 -14.97
C GLU A 28 44.30 25.41 -14.21
N ASP A 29 43.07 25.83 -13.99
CA ASP A 29 42.72 27.11 -13.36
C ASP A 29 41.90 26.95 -12.06
N GLY A 30 41.42 25.74 -11.77
CA GLY A 30 40.50 25.48 -10.66
C GLY A 30 39.14 26.17 -10.84
N SER A 31 38.83 26.66 -12.04
CA SER A 31 37.53 27.26 -12.34
C SER A 31 36.47 26.17 -12.54
N THR A 32 35.23 26.51 -12.22
CA THR A 32 34.07 25.64 -12.39
C THR A 32 33.09 26.34 -13.30
N GLU A 33 32.59 25.65 -14.33
CA GLU A 33 31.48 26.17 -15.15
C GLU A 33 30.31 26.53 -14.24
N THR A 34 29.77 27.74 -14.39
CA THR A 34 28.61 28.20 -13.62
C THR A 34 27.36 28.30 -14.49
N VAL A 35 26.19 28.21 -13.85
CA VAL A 35 24.86 28.36 -14.44
C VAL A 35 24.09 29.37 -13.59
N GLU A 36 23.36 30.25 -14.26
CA GLU A 36 22.47 31.21 -13.63
C GLU A 36 21.09 30.58 -13.37
N TYR A 37 20.65 30.64 -12.11
CA TYR A 37 19.34 30.19 -11.68
C TYR A 37 18.52 31.39 -11.23
N ILE A 38 17.40 31.64 -11.91
CA ILE A 38 16.47 32.71 -11.53
C ILE A 38 15.52 32.17 -10.46
N VAL A 39 15.69 32.63 -9.22
CA VAL A 39 14.85 32.24 -8.08
C VAL A 39 13.86 33.36 -7.79
N ASN A 40 12.57 33.04 -7.86
CA ASN A 40 11.50 33.99 -7.61
C ASN A 40 10.39 33.41 -6.75
N GLU A 41 9.39 34.23 -6.43
CA GLU A 41 8.23 33.78 -5.66
C GLU A 41 7.42 32.69 -6.38
N LYS A 42 7.58 32.54 -7.70
CA LYS A 42 6.94 31.48 -8.49
C LYS A 42 7.71 30.16 -8.46
N THR A 43 8.99 30.15 -8.08
CA THR A 43 9.79 28.91 -7.97
C THR A 43 9.14 27.97 -6.96
N THR A 44 8.75 26.79 -7.41
CA THR A 44 8.03 25.82 -6.57
C THR A 44 8.98 25.15 -5.58
N ARG A 45 8.45 24.66 -4.45
CA ARG A 45 9.23 23.86 -3.48
C ARG A 45 9.88 22.63 -4.13
N ARG A 46 9.21 22.03 -5.13
CA ARG A 46 9.71 20.89 -5.89
C ARG A 46 10.98 21.25 -6.67
N GLN A 47 10.96 22.34 -7.41
CA GLN A 47 12.12 22.84 -8.16
C GLN A 47 13.30 23.14 -7.23
N LEU A 48 13.08 23.82 -6.10
CA LEU A 48 14.14 24.07 -5.11
C LEU A 48 14.74 22.79 -4.54
N THR A 49 13.89 21.77 -4.30
CA THR A 49 14.34 20.47 -3.79
C THR A 49 15.20 19.74 -4.81
N GLU A 50 14.81 19.79 -6.08
CA GLU A 50 15.55 19.19 -7.20
C GLU A 50 16.91 19.85 -7.39
N ILE A 51 16.99 21.18 -7.33
CA ILE A 51 18.25 21.93 -7.39
C ILE A 51 19.14 21.56 -6.19
N LEU A 52 18.61 21.58 -4.96
CA LEU A 52 19.39 21.22 -3.76
C LEU A 52 19.88 19.77 -3.79
N GLU A 53 19.11 18.85 -4.37
CA GLU A 53 19.49 17.44 -4.52
C GLU A 53 20.68 17.25 -5.47
N GLN A 54 20.79 18.06 -6.52
CA GLN A 54 21.95 18.04 -7.43
C GLN A 54 23.27 18.44 -6.74
N TYR A 55 23.18 19.24 -5.68
CA TYR A 55 24.34 19.68 -4.88
C TYR A 55 24.51 18.91 -3.57
N SER A 56 23.79 17.79 -3.38
CA SER A 56 23.80 17.00 -2.15
C SER A 56 23.45 17.79 -0.88
N LEU A 57 22.66 18.85 -1.00
CA LEU A 57 22.23 19.71 0.11
C LEU A 57 20.94 19.17 0.76
N PRO A 58 20.65 19.53 2.04
CA PRO A 58 19.44 19.07 2.72
C PRO A 58 18.14 19.53 2.03
N LYS A 59 17.25 18.56 1.72
CA LYS A 59 15.96 18.78 1.03
C LYS A 59 14.72 19.01 1.92
N SER A 60 14.88 19.05 3.24
CA SER A 60 13.77 19.23 4.18
C SER A 60 13.56 20.70 4.56
N GLY A 61 12.33 21.08 4.92
CA GLY A 61 11.98 22.44 5.37
C GLY A 61 10.92 23.14 4.52
N ASN A 62 10.57 24.36 4.94
CA ASN A 62 9.66 25.25 4.22
C ASN A 62 10.37 25.89 2.99
N LYS A 63 9.60 26.47 2.06
CA LYS A 63 10.14 27.08 0.83
C LYS A 63 11.24 28.12 1.13
N LYS A 64 11.03 28.97 2.14
CA LYS A 64 12.00 30.00 2.55
C LYS A 64 13.35 29.41 2.98
N ALA A 65 13.34 28.38 3.81
CA ALA A 65 14.57 27.70 4.26
C ALA A 65 15.31 27.00 3.11
N LEU A 66 14.60 26.50 2.09
CA LEU A 66 15.24 25.94 0.89
C LEU A 66 15.93 27.03 0.05
N MET A 67 15.26 28.17 -0.14
CA MET A 67 15.85 29.32 -0.85
C MET A 67 17.07 29.87 -0.12
N GLU A 68 16.99 30.02 1.21
CA GLU A 68 18.09 30.53 2.02
C GLU A 68 19.32 29.62 2.00
N ARG A 69 19.15 28.30 2.03
CA ARG A 69 20.27 27.36 1.81
C ARG A 69 20.91 27.50 0.44
N LEU A 70 20.09 27.72 -0.59
CA LEU A 70 20.61 27.90 -1.95
C LEU A 70 21.41 29.21 -2.06
N ARG A 71 20.95 30.29 -1.41
CA ARG A 71 21.67 31.57 -1.32
C ARG A 71 22.98 31.46 -0.54
N GLU A 72 22.95 30.78 0.61
CA GLU A 72 24.13 30.54 1.43
C GLU A 72 25.18 29.73 0.65
N PHE A 73 24.74 28.72 -0.09
CA PHE A 73 25.61 27.92 -0.94
C PHE A 73 26.15 28.68 -2.15
N ALA A 74 25.35 29.55 -2.78
CA ALA A 74 25.80 30.40 -3.89
C ALA A 74 26.82 31.45 -3.46
N SER A 75 26.70 31.96 -2.23
CA SER A 75 27.60 32.99 -1.68
C SER A 75 28.97 32.43 -1.26
N ASP A 76 29.03 31.14 -0.90
CA ASP A 76 30.23 30.48 -0.40
C ASP A 76 30.87 29.60 -1.48
N GLN A 77 31.62 30.24 -2.39
CA GLN A 77 32.33 29.55 -3.48
C GLN A 77 33.36 28.53 -2.96
N ALA A 78 33.91 28.72 -1.76
CA ALA A 78 34.86 27.78 -1.18
C ALA A 78 34.22 26.40 -0.94
N LYS A 79 32.93 26.37 -0.58
CA LYS A 79 32.16 25.12 -0.43
C LYS A 79 31.96 24.38 -1.75
N TRP A 80 32.09 25.00 -2.91
CA TRP A 80 31.90 24.33 -4.20
C TRP A 80 32.93 23.23 -4.43
N SER A 81 34.15 23.41 -3.90
CA SER A 81 35.20 22.37 -3.92
C SER A 81 34.76 21.05 -3.27
N SER A 82 33.87 21.11 -2.27
CA SER A 82 33.37 19.93 -1.57
C SER A 82 32.48 19.04 -2.43
N LEU A 83 31.85 19.59 -3.48
CA LEU A 83 31.04 18.82 -4.44
C LEU A 83 31.87 17.80 -5.23
N TYR A 84 33.18 18.09 -5.41
CA TYR A 84 34.09 17.23 -6.17
C TYR A 84 34.78 16.19 -5.30
N ILE A 85 34.60 16.26 -3.98
CA ILE A 85 35.08 15.25 -3.07
C ILE A 85 34.03 14.13 -3.07
N PRO A 86 34.34 12.93 -3.57
CA PRO A 86 33.39 11.83 -3.52
C PRO A 86 32.95 11.61 -2.07
N ASP A 87 31.64 11.50 -1.87
CA ASP A 87 31.06 11.22 -0.56
C ASP A 87 31.83 10.07 0.08
N LYS A 88 32.35 10.30 1.29
CA LYS A 88 33.03 9.24 2.03
C LYS A 88 32.05 8.08 2.16
N ALA A 89 32.33 6.99 1.44
CA ALA A 89 31.48 5.80 1.47
C ALA A 89 31.24 5.42 2.93
N ARG A 90 29.97 5.18 3.28
CA ARG A 90 29.57 4.87 4.66
C ARG A 90 30.45 3.77 5.20
N THR A 91 31.20 4.05 6.27
CA THR A 91 31.96 3.03 6.99
C THR A 91 30.98 1.98 7.48
N ARG A 92 31.13 0.73 7.02
CA ARG A 92 30.26 -0.38 7.43
C ARG A 92 30.31 -0.48 8.96
N GLY A 93 29.14 -0.36 9.60
CA GLY A 93 29.04 -0.36 11.07
C GLY A 93 29.13 1.02 11.73
N SER A 94 29.19 2.12 10.97
CA SER A 94 28.98 3.45 11.55
C SER A 94 27.51 3.61 11.95
N ILE A 95 27.30 4.07 13.18
CA ILE A 95 26.00 4.35 13.76
C ILE A 95 25.84 5.86 13.72
N THR A 96 25.69 6.41 12.52
CA THR A 96 25.46 7.85 12.33
C THR A 96 24.03 8.11 11.85
N GLY A 97 23.54 9.33 12.09
CA GLY A 97 22.21 9.78 11.68
C GLY A 97 21.07 9.01 12.36
N THR A 98 20.04 8.67 11.58
CA THR A 98 18.82 8.01 12.08
C THR A 98 19.07 6.66 12.76
N ARG A 99 20.14 5.94 12.40
CA ARG A 99 20.51 4.68 13.08
C ARG A 99 20.95 4.90 14.53
N ALA A 100 21.53 6.06 14.87
CA ALA A 100 21.88 6.39 16.25
C ALA A 100 20.64 6.58 17.13
N VAL A 101 19.54 7.06 16.55
CA VAL A 101 18.27 7.28 17.25
C VAL A 101 17.45 5.99 17.39
N SER A 102 17.72 4.98 16.55
CA SER A 102 17.08 3.67 16.64
C SER A 102 17.34 3.00 17.99
N GLN A 103 16.41 2.17 18.48
CA GLN A 103 16.56 1.47 19.77
C GLN A 103 17.84 0.62 19.82
N THR A 104 18.20 -0.03 18.72
CA THR A 104 19.46 -0.77 18.59
C THR A 104 20.67 0.17 18.67
N GLY A 105 20.62 1.32 17.99
CA GLY A 105 21.68 2.33 18.06
C GLY A 105 21.87 2.89 19.47
N LYS A 106 20.79 3.16 20.18
CA LYS A 106 20.80 3.58 21.60
C LYS A 106 21.44 2.52 22.49
N ARG A 107 21.08 1.24 22.34
CA ARG A 107 21.72 0.13 23.10
C ARG A 107 23.21 0.02 22.79
N ILE A 108 23.62 0.24 21.55
CA ILE A 108 25.05 0.19 21.19
C ILE A 108 25.79 1.39 21.78
N LEU A 109 25.21 2.59 21.73
CA LEU A 109 25.76 3.79 22.37
C LEU A 109 25.84 3.64 23.90
N GLU A 110 24.84 3.01 24.51
CA GLU A 110 24.81 2.72 25.94
C GLU A 110 25.87 1.70 26.35
N LYS A 111 26.02 0.60 25.57
CA LYS A 111 27.00 -0.45 25.87
C LYS A 111 28.45 -0.08 25.56
N PHE A 112 28.69 0.67 24.49
CA PHE A 112 30.04 0.93 23.97
C PHE A 112 30.46 2.40 24.10
N GLY A 113 29.62 3.24 24.72
CA GLY A 113 29.84 4.67 24.85
C GLY A 113 29.68 5.43 23.53
N PRO A 114 29.70 6.77 23.58
CA PRO A 114 29.89 7.59 22.39
C PRO A 114 31.26 7.23 21.80
N LYS A 115 31.28 6.70 20.56
CA LYS A 115 32.55 6.49 19.87
C LYS A 115 33.24 7.83 19.72
N GLU A 116 34.37 8.03 20.39
CA GLU A 116 35.30 9.12 20.07
C GLU A 116 35.58 9.06 18.58
N GLN A 117 35.59 10.22 17.92
CA GLN A 117 36.05 10.33 16.55
C GLN A 117 37.53 9.96 16.55
N SER A 118 37.82 8.67 16.40
CA SER A 118 39.19 8.16 16.35
C SER A 118 39.90 8.95 15.28
N ALA A 119 40.95 9.70 15.66
CA ALA A 119 41.81 10.42 14.75
C ALA A 119 42.12 9.49 13.56
N GLU A 120 41.76 9.95 12.36
CA GLU A 120 41.67 9.18 11.13
C GLU A 120 42.94 8.33 10.95
N PHE A 121 42.89 7.07 11.40
CA PHE A 121 43.99 6.14 11.20
C PHE A 121 44.11 5.98 9.69
N LYS A 122 45.16 6.54 9.09
CA LYS A 122 45.44 6.44 7.66
C LYS A 122 45.42 4.96 7.31
N THR A 123 44.32 4.50 6.73
CA THR A 123 44.18 3.10 6.33
C THR A 123 45.37 2.74 5.45
N ARG A 124 45.86 1.49 5.53
CA ARG A 124 47.02 1.01 4.77
C ARG A 124 46.91 1.27 3.25
N LYS A 125 45.69 1.47 2.72
CA LYS A 125 45.43 1.94 1.34
C LYS A 125 45.83 3.39 1.08
N GLY A 126 45.72 4.28 2.06
CA GLY A 126 46.25 5.65 1.97
C GLY A 126 47.78 5.69 1.95
N ALA A 127 48.44 4.79 2.70
CA ALA A 127 49.89 4.62 2.63
C ALA A 127 50.39 4.05 1.28
N MET A 128 49.54 3.31 0.56
CA MET A 128 49.86 2.82 -0.78
C MET A 128 49.84 3.90 -1.88
N LYS A 129 49.15 5.02 -1.69
CA LYS A 129 49.14 6.11 -2.69
C LYS A 129 50.48 6.85 -2.78
N ASN A 130 51.29 6.81 -1.73
CA ASN A 130 52.68 7.32 -1.73
C ASN A 130 53.73 6.23 -1.99
N ARG A 131 53.31 5.00 -2.30
CA ARG A 131 54.26 4.00 -2.80
C ARG A 131 54.54 4.40 -4.25
N ILE A 132 55.70 5.02 -4.48
CA ILE A 132 56.26 5.27 -5.81
C ILE A 132 55.98 4.02 -6.65
N ARG A 133 55.12 4.15 -7.67
CA ARG A 133 54.85 3.04 -8.58
C ARG A 133 56.21 2.60 -9.11
N ARG A 134 56.64 1.38 -8.78
CA ARG A 134 57.82 0.77 -9.38
C ARG A 134 57.58 0.84 -10.89
N VAL A 135 58.41 1.60 -11.58
CA VAL A 135 58.41 1.62 -13.05
C VAL A 135 58.64 0.17 -13.48
N ARG A 136 57.71 -0.38 -14.27
CA ARG A 136 57.85 -1.74 -14.79
C ARG A 136 59.13 -1.79 -15.60
N THR A 137 59.89 -2.86 -15.45
CA THR A 137 61.07 -3.06 -16.30
C THR A 137 60.61 -3.44 -17.71
N GLU A 138 61.41 -3.12 -18.73
CA GLU A 138 61.16 -3.50 -20.13
C GLU A 138 60.86 -5.00 -20.26
N GLN A 139 61.51 -5.82 -19.42
CA GLN A 139 61.35 -7.27 -19.38
C GLN A 139 59.97 -7.71 -18.85
N GLU A 140 59.39 -6.98 -17.89
CA GLU A 140 58.03 -7.21 -17.41
C GLU A 140 57.00 -6.82 -18.48
N ILE A 141 57.25 -5.74 -19.23
CA ILE A 141 56.39 -5.31 -20.34
C ILE A 141 56.41 -6.34 -21.48
N SER A 142 57.60 -6.76 -21.92
CA SER A 142 57.76 -7.79 -22.96
C SER A 142 57.07 -9.10 -22.59
N ARG A 143 57.13 -9.51 -21.32
CA ARG A 143 56.47 -10.74 -20.86
C ARG A 143 54.95 -10.65 -20.88
N ASP A 144 54.40 -9.47 -20.55
CA ASP A 144 52.96 -9.22 -20.64
C ASP A 144 52.50 -9.23 -22.11
N ASP A 145 53.27 -8.63 -23.02
CA ASP A 145 52.98 -8.61 -24.47
C ASP A 145 53.03 -10.00 -25.11
N ASP A 146 53.97 -10.86 -24.69
CA ASP A 146 54.03 -12.27 -25.13
C ASP A 146 52.79 -13.06 -24.69
N LEU A 147 52.29 -12.81 -23.48
CA LEU A 147 51.09 -13.45 -22.96
C LEU A 147 49.84 -13.01 -23.71
N VAL A 148 49.73 -11.72 -24.03
CA VAL A 148 48.63 -11.18 -24.84
C VAL A 148 48.67 -11.79 -26.25
N SER A 149 49.86 -11.89 -26.85
CA SER A 149 50.05 -12.50 -28.17
C SER A 149 49.66 -13.99 -28.19
N CYS A 150 50.02 -14.76 -27.14
CA CYS A 150 49.59 -16.15 -27.00
C CYS A 150 48.06 -16.30 -26.88
N PHE A 151 47.40 -15.37 -26.19
CA PHE A 151 45.95 -15.38 -26.04
C PHE A 151 45.21 -15.07 -27.33
N LEU A 152 45.69 -14.09 -28.09
CA LEU A 152 45.11 -13.72 -29.38
C LEU A 152 45.32 -14.82 -30.42
N ALA A 153 46.50 -15.43 -30.49
CA ALA A 153 46.79 -16.55 -31.39
C ALA A 153 45.92 -17.79 -31.12
N ARG A 154 45.39 -17.95 -29.90
CA ARG A 154 44.48 -19.05 -29.55
C ARG A 154 43.06 -18.83 -30.06
N LYS A 155 42.66 -17.58 -30.31
CA LYS A 155 41.29 -17.22 -30.72
C LYS A 155 41.03 -17.45 -32.21
N ASP A 156 42.09 -17.51 -33.02
CA ASP A 156 42.02 -17.63 -34.48
C ASP A 156 42.17 -19.07 -35.01
N LYS A 157 42.27 -20.08 -34.13
CA LYS A 157 42.15 -21.48 -34.57
C LYS A 157 40.66 -21.84 -34.69
N PRO A 158 40.11 -22.01 -35.91
CA PRO A 158 38.77 -22.56 -36.05
C PRO A 158 38.76 -23.97 -35.47
N GLU A 159 38.00 -24.16 -34.39
CA GLU A 159 37.71 -25.46 -33.82
C GLU A 159 37.01 -26.31 -34.89
N GLN A 160 37.77 -27.19 -35.56
CA GLN A 160 37.20 -28.34 -36.25
C GLN A 160 36.63 -29.27 -35.17
N SER A 161 35.35 -29.05 -34.87
CA SER A 161 34.53 -29.90 -34.01
C SER A 161 34.26 -31.21 -34.75
N THR A 162 35.10 -32.21 -34.50
CA THR A 162 34.82 -33.60 -34.86
C THR A 162 33.68 -34.11 -33.96
N ILE A 163 32.44 -33.91 -34.40
CA ILE A 163 31.24 -34.47 -33.76
C ILE A 163 31.25 -35.98 -34.00
N HIS A 164 31.60 -36.75 -32.97
CA HIS A 164 31.33 -38.19 -32.92
C HIS A 164 29.82 -38.41 -32.79
N GLN A 165 29.17 -38.82 -33.89
CA GLN A 165 27.79 -39.30 -33.90
C GLN A 165 27.72 -40.66 -33.20
N THR A 166 26.88 -40.76 -32.17
CA THR A 166 26.39 -42.04 -31.63
C THR A 166 24.97 -42.27 -32.16
N PRO A 167 24.63 -43.49 -32.64
CA PRO A 167 23.33 -43.77 -33.23
C PRO A 167 22.28 -44.04 -32.14
N VAL A 168 21.16 -43.31 -32.18
CA VAL A 168 19.95 -43.57 -31.38
C VAL A 168 18.86 -44.12 -32.32
N PRO A 169 18.14 -45.20 -31.94
CA PRO A 169 17.19 -45.87 -32.82
C PRO A 169 15.87 -45.10 -32.97
N ALA A 170 15.30 -45.23 -34.17
CA ALA A 170 14.06 -44.61 -34.62
C ALA A 170 12.83 -45.09 -33.84
N ILE A 171 12.06 -44.15 -33.29
CA ILE A 171 10.68 -44.37 -32.89
C ILE A 171 9.77 -43.65 -33.88
N ARG A 172 8.88 -44.46 -34.43
CA ARG A 172 7.87 -44.18 -35.45
C ARG A 172 6.56 -43.84 -34.74
N THR A 173 6.03 -42.64 -34.92
CA THR A 173 4.65 -42.23 -34.63
C THR A 173 4.46 -40.92 -35.39
N GLY A 174 3.59 -40.79 -36.39
CA GLY A 174 2.19 -41.19 -36.42
C GLY A 174 1.39 -39.89 -36.51
N GLY A 175 1.28 -39.32 -37.72
CA GLY A 175 0.60 -38.05 -37.94
C GLY A 175 -0.91 -38.18 -37.80
N MET A 176 -1.53 -37.20 -37.12
CA MET A 176 -2.96 -36.91 -37.23
C MET A 176 -3.10 -35.45 -37.66
N MET A 177 -3.55 -35.25 -38.90
CA MET A 177 -4.18 -34.01 -39.33
C MET A 177 -5.61 -33.99 -38.79
N VAL A 178 -5.96 -32.96 -38.02
CA VAL A 178 -7.33 -32.71 -37.57
C VAL A 178 -7.98 -31.72 -38.54
N ASN A 179 -9.13 -32.15 -39.05
CA ASN A 179 -9.95 -31.49 -40.07
C ASN A 179 -10.90 -30.50 -39.38
N LEU A 180 -10.76 -29.20 -39.69
CA LEU A 180 -11.62 -28.11 -39.24
C LEU A 180 -12.74 -27.92 -40.27
N ASN A 181 -13.93 -28.51 -40.08
CA ASN A 181 -15.11 -28.17 -40.88
C ASN A 181 -16.47 -28.64 -40.32
N ASN A 182 -16.69 -28.72 -39.00
CA ASN A 182 -17.96 -29.27 -38.48
C ASN A 182 -18.62 -28.56 -37.29
N THR A 183 -18.43 -27.24 -37.12
CA THR A 183 -19.01 -26.48 -35.99
C THR A 183 -20.02 -25.39 -36.36
N VAL A 184 -20.67 -25.47 -37.54
CA VAL A 184 -21.68 -24.47 -37.96
C VAL A 184 -23.13 -24.95 -37.83
N SER A 185 -23.37 -26.25 -37.60
CA SER A 185 -24.73 -26.81 -37.59
C SER A 185 -25.43 -26.85 -36.21
N GLU A 186 -24.74 -26.52 -35.11
CA GLU A 186 -25.36 -26.55 -33.76
C GLU A 186 -25.85 -25.18 -33.27
N LEU A 187 -25.54 -24.07 -33.95
CA LEU A 187 -25.95 -22.73 -33.50
C LEU A 187 -27.37 -22.32 -33.92
N THR A 188 -28.01 -23.06 -34.86
CA THR A 188 -29.35 -22.73 -35.37
C THR A 188 -30.49 -23.37 -34.56
N ALA A 189 -30.21 -24.35 -33.70
CA ALA A 189 -31.24 -25.00 -32.87
C ALA A 189 -31.60 -24.21 -31.59
N VAL A 190 -30.74 -23.31 -31.12
CA VAL A 190 -30.95 -22.57 -29.85
C VAL A 190 -31.82 -21.31 -30.04
N SER A 191 -31.93 -20.80 -31.27
CA SER A 191 -32.72 -19.57 -31.54
C SER A 191 -34.24 -19.81 -31.56
N GLY A 192 -34.71 -21.06 -31.68
CA GLY A 192 -36.14 -21.39 -31.71
C GLY A 192 -36.83 -21.38 -30.35
N LEU A 193 -36.10 -21.60 -29.25
CA LEU A 193 -36.66 -21.71 -27.89
C LEU A 193 -36.88 -20.35 -27.21
N ILE A 194 -36.22 -19.28 -27.67
CA ILE A 194 -36.35 -17.94 -27.07
C ILE A 194 -37.63 -17.22 -27.54
N VAL A 195 -38.17 -17.58 -28.71
CA VAL A 195 -39.36 -16.92 -29.28
C VAL A 195 -40.68 -17.42 -28.64
N GLN A 196 -40.73 -18.64 -28.10
CA GLN A 196 -41.94 -19.14 -27.41
C GLN A 196 -42.06 -18.68 -25.95
N GLY A 197 -40.97 -18.27 -25.29
CA GLY A 197 -40.99 -17.82 -23.90
C GLY A 197 -41.55 -16.40 -23.68
N LEU A 198 -41.51 -15.54 -24.69
CA LEU A 198 -41.87 -14.12 -24.55
C LEU A 198 -43.36 -13.82 -24.80
N SER A 199 -44.13 -14.76 -25.36
CA SER A 199 -45.58 -14.57 -25.55
C SER A 199 -46.40 -14.71 -24.26
N SER A 200 -45.85 -15.33 -23.22
CA SER A 200 -46.56 -15.57 -21.96
C SER A 200 -46.44 -14.41 -20.97
N ILE A 201 -45.48 -13.50 -21.16
CA ILE A 201 -45.24 -12.37 -20.23
C ILE A 201 -46.09 -11.14 -20.59
N LEU A 202 -46.45 -10.97 -21.86
CA LEU A 202 -47.26 -9.82 -22.31
C LEU A 202 -48.77 -9.94 -22.01
N THR A 203 -49.26 -11.12 -21.61
CA THR A 203 -50.70 -11.33 -21.35
C THR A 203 -51.10 -11.06 -19.90
N TYR A 204 -50.15 -10.92 -18.97
CA TYR A 204 -50.44 -10.68 -17.54
C TYR A 204 -50.47 -9.18 -17.14
N ALA A 205 -50.06 -8.27 -18.03
CA ALA A 205 -49.97 -6.84 -17.74
C ALA A 205 -51.26 -6.03 -18.04
N ALA A 206 -52.33 -6.67 -18.54
CA ALA A 206 -53.57 -6.00 -18.93
C ALA A 206 -54.70 -6.07 -17.89
N SER A 207 -54.46 -6.66 -16.71
CA SER A 207 -55.46 -6.80 -15.66
C SER A 207 -54.86 -6.31 -14.34
N LEU A 208 -55.09 -5.03 -14.01
CA LEU A 208 -55.36 -4.49 -12.67
C LEU A 208 -55.18 -2.96 -12.68
N ASN A 209 -56.28 -2.24 -12.87
CA ASN A 209 -56.57 -0.91 -12.32
C ASN A 209 -58.11 -0.76 -12.34
N PRO A 210 -58.75 -0.37 -11.23
CA PRO A 210 -58.81 1.04 -10.82
C PRO A 210 -58.68 1.18 -9.27
N ALA A 211 -58.65 2.32 -8.56
CA ALA A 211 -59.00 3.70 -8.80
C ALA A 211 -58.23 4.59 -7.79
N MET A 212 -58.31 5.91 -7.98
CA MET A 212 -57.65 6.98 -7.23
C MET A 212 -57.99 7.06 -5.73
N SER A 213 -57.04 7.51 -4.90
CA SER A 213 -57.23 8.68 -4.02
C SER A 213 -55.91 9.12 -3.37
N SER A 214 -55.77 10.44 -3.30
CA SER A 214 -54.72 11.28 -2.70
C SER A 214 -54.47 10.98 -1.22
N ASN A 215 -53.20 10.97 -0.77
CA ASN A 215 -52.64 11.92 0.22
C ASN A 215 -51.27 11.47 0.78
N SER A 216 -50.41 12.48 0.94
CA SER A 216 -49.43 12.66 2.02
C SER A 216 -48.15 11.81 2.08
N HIS A 217 -47.08 12.55 2.35
CA HIS A 217 -45.69 12.16 2.57
C HIS A 217 -45.51 11.05 3.62
N SER A 218 -44.67 10.07 3.32
CA SER A 218 -44.06 9.20 4.33
C SER A 218 -42.66 8.77 3.92
N ASN A 219 -41.73 9.00 4.85
CA ASN A 219 -40.32 8.66 4.84
C ASN A 219 -40.07 7.17 4.54
N LEU A 220 -39.27 6.87 3.53
CA LEU A 220 -38.77 5.52 3.29
C LEU A 220 -37.62 5.21 4.28
N SER A 221 -37.97 4.47 5.32
CA SER A 221 -37.05 3.64 6.08
C SER A 221 -36.42 2.59 5.14
N THR A 222 -35.12 2.71 4.91
CA THR A 222 -34.36 1.76 4.08
C THR A 222 -33.83 0.66 5.00
N PHE A 223 -34.35 -0.55 4.83
CA PHE A 223 -33.84 -1.79 5.41
C PHE A 223 -32.35 -1.97 5.06
N SER A 224 -31.49 -1.98 6.08
CA SER A 224 -30.09 -2.39 5.95
C SER A 224 -30.01 -3.91 6.12
N ALA A 225 -29.85 -4.64 5.02
CA ALA A 225 -29.47 -6.04 5.06
C ALA A 225 -27.96 -6.14 5.34
N GLU A 226 -27.59 -6.26 6.62
CA GLU A 226 -26.24 -6.64 7.01
C GLU A 226 -26.07 -8.16 6.91
N THR A 227 -25.35 -8.61 5.89
CA THR A 227 -24.72 -9.94 5.87
C THR A 227 -23.54 -9.95 6.85
N ASN A 228 -23.82 -10.27 8.11
CA ASN A 228 -22.80 -10.56 9.12
C ASN A 228 -22.33 -12.02 8.99
N LEU A 229 -21.18 -12.23 8.33
CA LEU A 229 -20.39 -13.46 8.45
C LEU A 229 -19.66 -13.43 9.80
N LEU A 230 -20.33 -14.03 10.79
CA LEU A 230 -19.89 -14.20 12.17
C LEU A 230 -18.71 -15.21 12.25
N LEU A 231 -17.47 -14.73 12.32
CA LEU A 231 -16.38 -15.51 12.92
C LEU A 231 -16.47 -15.38 14.44
N GLN A 232 -16.91 -16.45 15.11
CA GLN A 232 -16.86 -16.58 16.57
C GLN A 232 -15.40 -16.55 17.07
N PRO A 233 -15.08 -15.81 18.15
CA PRO A 233 -13.90 -16.08 18.95
C PRO A 233 -14.27 -17.05 20.08
N GLY A 234 -13.77 -18.29 19.99
CA GLY A 234 -13.80 -19.24 21.11
C GLY A 234 -12.85 -18.75 22.22
N SER A 235 -13.41 -18.26 23.33
CA SER A 235 -12.69 -17.94 24.55
C SER A 235 -12.77 -19.10 25.53
N GLU A 236 -11.72 -19.92 25.60
CA GLU A 236 -11.50 -20.81 26.76
C GLU A 236 -10.57 -20.12 27.75
N LEU A 237 -11.09 -19.94 28.97
CA LEU A 237 -10.38 -19.50 30.16
C LEU A 237 -9.19 -20.44 30.43
N ARG A 238 -7.97 -19.91 30.44
CA ARG A 238 -6.87 -20.49 31.20
C ARG A 238 -6.61 -19.65 32.43
N HIS A 239 -7.10 -20.17 33.56
CA HIS A 239 -6.67 -19.81 34.91
C HIS A 239 -5.17 -20.05 35.06
N CYS A 240 -4.39 -19.02 35.36
CA CYS A 240 -3.01 -19.14 35.79
C CYS A 240 -2.96 -19.07 37.33
N HIS A 241 -2.86 -20.23 37.98
CA HIS A 241 -2.42 -20.31 39.36
C HIS A 241 -0.90 -20.37 39.41
N ASN A 242 -0.31 -19.36 40.05
CA ASN A 242 1.05 -19.36 40.57
C ASN A 242 1.13 -20.31 41.78
N THR A 243 2.02 -21.29 41.71
CA THR A 243 2.71 -21.83 42.90
C THR A 243 4.10 -22.30 42.49
N ASP A 244 5.11 -21.56 42.93
CA ASP A 244 6.43 -22.11 43.30
C ASP A 244 6.24 -22.99 44.55
N PRO A 245 6.97 -24.11 44.68
CA PRO A 245 8.25 -23.99 45.40
C PRO A 245 9.40 -24.87 44.89
N ARG A 246 10.60 -24.33 45.15
CA ARG A 246 11.90 -25.02 45.22
C ARG A 246 11.84 -26.45 45.78
N THR A 247 12.46 -27.39 45.07
CA THR A 247 13.25 -28.46 45.70
C THR A 247 14.32 -28.96 44.72
N GLY A 248 15.55 -29.13 45.21
CA GLY A 248 16.69 -29.67 44.46
C GLY A 248 16.70 -31.21 44.39
N GLY A 249 17.64 -31.73 43.61
CA GLY A 249 17.88 -33.15 43.32
C GLY A 249 18.13 -33.27 41.81
N ASP A 250 19.38 -33.24 41.35
CA ASP A 250 20.38 -34.31 41.36
C ASP A 250 20.08 -35.45 40.37
N ASP A 251 21.13 -35.72 39.60
CA ASP A 251 21.51 -36.88 38.78
C ASP A 251 20.46 -37.75 38.06
N GLY A 252 20.72 -38.02 36.78
CA GLY A 252 19.98 -39.04 36.03
C GLY A 252 19.92 -38.82 34.52
N GLY A 253 21.02 -39.12 33.83
CA GLY A 253 21.05 -39.24 32.38
C GLY A 253 20.10 -40.34 31.88
N GLN A 254 19.10 -39.95 31.10
CA GLN A 254 18.40 -40.84 30.18
C GLN A 254 18.35 -40.18 28.80
N GLU A 255 19.14 -40.72 27.87
CA GLU A 255 19.01 -40.49 26.43
C GLU A 255 17.66 -41.08 25.97
N GLN A 256 16.60 -40.26 26.01
CA GLN A 256 15.36 -40.56 25.30
C GLN A 256 15.50 -40.15 23.84
N SER A 257 15.69 -41.15 22.99
CA SER A 257 15.64 -41.05 21.54
C SER A 257 14.20 -40.82 21.07
N ASN A 258 13.66 -39.61 21.27
CA ASN A 258 12.38 -39.20 20.69
C ASN A 258 12.55 -38.87 19.20
N SER A 259 12.53 -39.91 18.35
CA SER A 259 12.23 -39.76 16.91
C SER A 259 10.76 -39.39 16.74
N THR A 260 10.42 -38.15 17.09
CA THR A 260 9.17 -37.53 16.67
C THR A 260 9.34 -37.22 15.18
N ALA A 261 8.78 -38.09 14.33
CA ALA A 261 8.67 -37.81 12.91
C ALA A 261 8.09 -36.40 12.73
N PRO A 262 8.70 -35.53 11.90
CA PRO A 262 8.19 -34.19 11.70
C PRO A 262 6.75 -34.31 11.18
N GLU A 263 5.79 -33.93 12.03
CA GLU A 263 4.40 -33.80 11.62
C GLU A 263 4.39 -32.90 10.39
N ALA A 264 4.06 -33.49 9.24
CA ALA A 264 3.85 -32.75 8.02
C ALA A 264 2.67 -31.80 8.28
N HIS A 265 2.96 -30.58 8.73
CA HIS A 265 1.96 -29.54 8.91
C HIS A 265 1.22 -29.42 7.59
N SER A 266 -0.04 -29.88 7.58
CA SER A 266 -0.83 -29.89 6.35
C SER A 266 -0.97 -28.45 5.86
N ASP A 267 -0.30 -28.15 4.75
CA ASP A 267 -0.36 -26.87 4.01
C ASP A 267 -1.75 -26.63 3.38
N LEU A 268 -2.67 -27.58 3.59
CA LEU A 268 -4.07 -27.48 3.21
C LEU A 268 -4.82 -26.53 4.14
N ARG A 269 -5.61 -25.67 3.52
CA ARG A 269 -6.50 -24.71 4.16
C ARG A 269 -7.87 -24.83 3.53
N THR A 270 -8.90 -24.71 4.35
CA THR A 270 -10.28 -24.68 3.86
C THR A 270 -10.89 -23.33 4.20
N VAL A 271 -11.39 -22.65 3.19
CA VAL A 271 -12.09 -21.38 3.29
C VAL A 271 -13.50 -21.54 2.74
N VAL A 272 -14.43 -20.76 3.28
CA VAL A 272 -15.82 -20.71 2.82
C VAL A 272 -16.00 -19.38 2.08
N LEU A 273 -16.25 -19.46 0.77
CA LEU A 273 -16.52 -18.33 -0.11
C LEU A 273 -18.03 -18.33 -0.39
N ASP A 274 -18.77 -17.52 0.36
CA ASP A 274 -20.24 -17.58 0.41
C ASP A 274 -20.75 -18.97 0.81
N GLU A 275 -21.27 -19.74 -0.14
CA GLU A 275 -21.80 -21.09 0.04
C GLU A 275 -20.80 -22.17 -0.41
N ILE A 276 -19.67 -21.77 -1.00
CA ILE A 276 -18.69 -22.70 -1.59
C ILE A 276 -17.54 -22.93 -0.60
N LYS A 277 -17.36 -24.18 -0.17
CA LYS A 277 -16.22 -24.60 0.64
C LYS A 277 -15.05 -24.99 -0.27
N LEU A 278 -13.99 -24.18 -0.28
CA LEU A 278 -12.79 -24.39 -1.09
C LEU A 278 -11.62 -24.83 -0.21
N THR A 279 -11.06 -26.01 -0.50
CA THR A 279 -9.82 -26.49 0.11
C THR A 279 -8.65 -26.28 -0.86
N TYR A 280 -7.60 -25.60 -0.41
CA TYR A 280 -6.43 -25.28 -1.23
C TYR A 280 -5.12 -25.45 -0.46
N SER A 281 -4.02 -25.63 -1.19
CA SER A 281 -2.67 -25.62 -0.62
C SER A 281 -2.10 -24.20 -0.65
N LYS A 282 -1.65 -23.69 0.49
CA LYS A 282 -1.14 -22.31 0.61
C LYS A 282 0.09 -22.06 -0.25
N SER A 283 0.98 -23.05 -0.38
CA SER A 283 2.17 -22.99 -1.25
C SER A 283 1.85 -22.90 -2.74
N LYS A 284 0.62 -23.29 -3.15
CA LYS A 284 0.17 -23.20 -4.55
C LYS A 284 -0.58 -21.91 -4.89
N VAL A 285 -0.80 -21.02 -3.93
CA VAL A 285 -1.48 -19.74 -4.20
C VAL A 285 -0.55 -18.86 -5.05
N PRO A 286 -0.93 -18.51 -6.28
CA PRO A 286 -0.08 -17.71 -7.14
C PRO A 286 0.07 -16.28 -6.58
N PRO A 287 1.11 -15.53 -6.96
CA PRO A 287 1.21 -14.12 -6.63
C PRO A 287 0.00 -13.35 -7.19
N PRO A 288 -0.48 -12.29 -6.50
CA PRO A 288 -1.61 -11.53 -6.96
C PRO A 288 -1.29 -10.86 -8.31
N PRO A 289 -2.19 -10.98 -9.29
CA PRO A 289 -2.04 -10.31 -10.58
C PRO A 289 -1.90 -8.79 -10.43
N ALA A 290 -1.02 -8.18 -11.23
CA ALA A 290 -0.82 -6.73 -11.28
C ALA A 290 -1.89 -6.05 -12.15
N ILE A 291 -3.15 -6.12 -11.71
CA ILE A 291 -4.30 -5.56 -12.42
C ILE A 291 -4.70 -4.18 -11.85
N HIS A 292 -5.26 -3.32 -12.71
CA HIS A 292 -5.75 -2.00 -12.35
C HIS A 292 -7.07 -1.70 -13.06
N PHE A 293 -8.07 -1.22 -12.31
CA PHE A 293 -9.41 -0.89 -12.82
C PHE A 293 -9.70 0.62 -12.85
N SER A 294 -8.66 1.47 -12.83
CA SER A 294 -8.86 2.92 -12.78
C SER A 294 -9.59 3.49 -14.00
N ASN A 295 -9.58 2.76 -15.12
CA ASN A 295 -10.23 3.14 -16.38
C ASN A 295 -11.41 2.23 -16.76
N ASP A 296 -11.69 1.20 -15.95
CA ASP A 296 -12.71 0.19 -16.23
C ASP A 296 -13.43 -0.23 -14.94
N ILE A 297 -14.26 0.68 -14.45
CA ILE A 297 -15.12 0.43 -13.28
C ILE A 297 -16.19 -0.65 -13.56
N PRO A 298 -16.83 -0.71 -14.74
CA PRO A 298 -17.73 -1.81 -15.06
C PRO A 298 -17.05 -3.19 -14.98
N GLY A 299 -15.85 -3.33 -15.54
CA GLY A 299 -15.05 -4.55 -15.41
C GLY A 299 -14.67 -4.86 -13.96
N LEU A 300 -14.39 -3.85 -13.14
CA LEU A 300 -14.22 -4.04 -11.69
C LEU A 300 -15.47 -4.65 -11.05
N PHE A 301 -16.65 -4.14 -11.36
CA PHE A 301 -17.90 -4.65 -10.79
C PHE A 301 -18.16 -6.10 -11.16
N GLN A 302 -17.87 -6.48 -12.40
CA GLN A 302 -17.96 -7.87 -12.84
C GLN A 302 -16.96 -8.73 -12.06
N HIS A 303 -15.67 -8.36 -12.06
CA HIS A 303 -14.61 -9.11 -11.40
C HIS A 303 -14.70 -9.12 -9.85
N TRP A 304 -15.45 -8.20 -9.27
CA TRP A 304 -15.71 -8.17 -7.83
C TRP A 304 -16.55 -9.37 -7.38
N LEU A 305 -17.55 -9.74 -8.18
CA LEU A 305 -18.47 -10.85 -7.91
C LEU A 305 -18.01 -12.16 -8.57
N GLU A 306 -17.49 -12.08 -9.79
CA GLU A 306 -17.10 -13.23 -10.60
C GLU A 306 -15.76 -12.96 -11.31
N SER A 307 -14.71 -13.69 -10.96
CA SER A 307 -13.39 -13.47 -11.56
C SER A 307 -12.64 -14.76 -11.83
N ASN A 308 -12.04 -14.81 -13.01
CA ASN A 308 -11.10 -15.85 -13.42
C ASN A 308 -9.65 -15.33 -13.46
N ILE A 309 -9.40 -14.13 -12.90
CA ILE A 309 -8.06 -13.52 -12.90
C ILE A 309 -7.14 -14.27 -11.93
N LEU A 310 -7.66 -14.65 -10.77
CA LEU A 310 -6.99 -15.51 -9.80
C LEU A 310 -7.66 -16.89 -9.85
N VAL A 311 -6.91 -17.93 -10.17
CA VAL A 311 -7.41 -19.31 -10.20
C VAL A 311 -6.66 -20.14 -9.17
N ILE A 312 -7.38 -20.81 -8.28
CA ILE A 312 -6.83 -21.70 -7.25
C ILE A 312 -7.50 -23.06 -7.40
N GLU A 313 -6.71 -24.12 -7.65
CA GLU A 313 -7.21 -25.48 -7.88
C GLU A 313 -8.32 -25.54 -8.96
N GLY A 314 -8.14 -24.75 -10.04
CA GLY A 314 -9.08 -24.68 -11.16
C GLY A 314 -10.32 -23.80 -10.94
N GLN A 315 -10.49 -23.22 -9.75
CA GLN A 315 -11.61 -22.33 -9.45
C GLN A 315 -11.22 -20.86 -9.53
N GLY A 316 -11.99 -20.07 -10.29
CA GLY A 316 -11.86 -18.62 -10.33
C GLY A 316 -12.27 -17.98 -9.00
N ILE A 317 -11.42 -17.10 -8.47
CA ILE A 317 -11.61 -16.46 -7.18
C ILE A 317 -12.01 -14.98 -7.38
N PRO A 318 -13.24 -14.59 -7.02
CA PRO A 318 -13.69 -13.20 -7.05
C PRO A 318 -12.78 -12.25 -6.27
N ILE A 319 -12.62 -11.01 -6.75
CA ILE A 319 -11.72 -10.02 -6.15
C ILE A 319 -12.08 -9.73 -4.68
N ARG A 320 -13.38 -9.78 -4.32
CA ARG A 320 -13.85 -9.54 -2.96
C ARG A 320 -13.23 -10.49 -1.93
N PHE A 321 -12.81 -11.70 -2.34
CA PHE A 321 -12.23 -12.73 -1.48
C PHE A 321 -10.71 -12.76 -1.46
N TRP A 322 -10.03 -11.93 -2.26
CA TRP A 322 -8.55 -11.96 -2.34
C TRP A 322 -7.88 -11.73 -0.98
N ASN A 323 -8.47 -10.90 -0.11
CA ASN A 323 -7.97 -10.71 1.24
C ASN A 323 -7.93 -12.01 2.06
N VAL A 324 -8.83 -12.97 1.84
CA VAL A 324 -8.85 -14.24 2.59
C VAL A 324 -7.59 -15.06 2.29
N PHE A 325 -7.17 -15.11 1.02
CA PHE A 325 -6.00 -15.88 0.58
C PHE A 325 -4.67 -15.20 0.91
N TYR A 326 -4.66 -13.86 0.92
CA TYR A 326 -3.42 -13.09 1.00
C TYR A 326 -3.18 -12.37 2.34
N HIS A 327 -4.21 -12.14 3.16
CA HIS A 327 -4.09 -11.39 4.43
C HIS A 327 -3.68 -12.25 5.63
N GLU A 328 -3.52 -13.58 5.48
CA GLU A 328 -3.24 -14.46 6.60
C GLU A 328 -2.01 -14.03 7.41
N ARG A 329 -2.31 -13.56 8.61
CA ARG A 329 -1.45 -12.89 9.58
C ARG A 329 -0.64 -13.93 10.35
N GLY A 330 0.18 -14.69 9.64
CA GLY A 330 0.91 -15.81 10.22
C GLY A 330 2.07 -16.34 9.39
N SER A 331 2.27 -15.86 8.16
CA SER A 331 3.52 -16.14 7.45
C SER A 331 4.64 -15.25 8.02
N SER A 332 5.12 -15.61 9.20
CA SER A 332 6.34 -15.09 9.83
C SER A 332 7.59 -15.36 8.99
N ASN A 333 7.48 -16.13 7.90
CA ASN A 333 8.53 -16.22 6.90
C ASN A 333 8.54 -14.96 6.02
N SER A 334 9.32 -14.01 6.54
CA SER A 334 10.10 -12.92 5.96
C SER A 334 10.70 -13.09 4.55
N GLY A 335 10.17 -13.96 3.70
CA GLY A 335 10.58 -14.14 2.31
C GLY A 335 9.44 -13.89 1.33
N GLY A 336 9.12 -12.62 1.03
CA GLY A 336 8.35 -12.28 -0.16
C GLY A 336 6.84 -12.48 -0.08
N GLY A 337 6.20 -11.96 0.99
CA GLY A 337 4.74 -11.93 1.09
C GLY A 337 4.10 -11.28 -0.14
N THR A 338 3.42 -12.10 -0.94
CA THR A 338 2.76 -11.76 -2.20
C THR A 338 1.70 -10.67 -2.05
N TRP A 339 1.15 -10.48 -0.85
CA TRP A 339 0.28 -9.35 -0.49
C TRP A 339 1.06 -8.04 -0.31
N THR A 340 1.62 -7.55 -1.40
CA THR A 340 2.36 -6.29 -1.41
C THR A 340 1.47 -5.14 -0.96
N THR A 341 2.09 -4.12 -0.37
CA THR A 341 1.40 -2.88 0.05
C THR A 341 0.61 -2.25 -1.11
N ALA A 342 1.11 -2.36 -2.35
CA ALA A 342 0.45 -1.85 -3.54
C ALA A 342 -0.89 -2.56 -3.80
N VAL A 343 -0.89 -3.90 -3.86
CA VAL A 343 -2.11 -4.68 -4.11
C VAL A 343 -3.13 -4.47 -2.99
N ARG A 344 -2.69 -4.41 -1.73
CA ARG A 344 -3.58 -4.12 -0.60
C ARG A 344 -4.24 -2.75 -0.71
N ASN A 345 -3.47 -1.75 -1.12
CA ASN A 345 -3.98 -0.39 -1.29
C ASN A 345 -4.97 -0.31 -2.46
N GLU A 346 -4.70 -0.99 -3.57
CA GLU A 346 -5.62 -1.06 -4.71
C GLU A 346 -6.91 -1.80 -4.35
N TRP A 347 -6.81 -2.99 -3.73
CA TRP A 347 -7.97 -3.74 -3.26
C TRP A 347 -8.85 -2.93 -2.31
N GLY A 348 -8.25 -2.18 -1.38
CA GLY A 348 -8.99 -1.30 -0.49
C GLY A 348 -9.79 -0.22 -1.23
N LYS A 349 -9.24 0.34 -2.32
CA LYS A 349 -9.97 1.30 -3.17
C LYS A 349 -11.12 0.64 -3.91
N TRP A 350 -10.88 -0.53 -4.50
CA TRP A 350 -11.89 -1.31 -5.21
C TRP A 350 -13.06 -1.67 -4.30
N LYS A 351 -12.75 -2.16 -3.10
CA LYS A 351 -13.73 -2.48 -2.06
C LYS A 351 -14.69 -1.31 -1.81
N PHE A 352 -14.17 -0.10 -1.60
CA PHE A 352 -15.05 1.05 -1.32
C PHE A 352 -15.97 1.42 -2.49
N ILE A 353 -15.54 1.22 -3.73
CA ILE A 353 -16.36 1.51 -4.90
C ILE A 353 -17.46 0.44 -5.05
N CYS A 354 -17.10 -0.84 -4.90
CA CYS A 354 -18.06 -1.93 -5.02
C CYS A 354 -19.08 -1.95 -3.87
N GLU A 355 -18.67 -1.70 -2.62
CA GLU A 355 -19.60 -1.57 -1.49
C GLU A 355 -20.59 -0.42 -1.70
N GLU A 356 -20.17 0.70 -2.29
CA GLU A 356 -21.09 1.79 -2.61
C GLU A 356 -22.08 1.39 -3.71
N LYS A 357 -21.64 0.67 -4.75
CA LYS A 357 -22.55 0.12 -5.77
C LYS A 357 -23.58 -0.80 -5.13
N GLU A 358 -23.14 -1.74 -4.29
CA GLU A 358 -24.00 -2.68 -3.58
C GLU A 358 -25.01 -1.93 -2.71
N ARG A 359 -24.58 -0.88 -1.99
CA ARG A 359 -25.46 -0.01 -1.19
C ARG A 359 -26.51 0.72 -2.03
N LEU A 360 -26.18 1.10 -3.26
CA LEU A 360 -27.12 1.74 -4.18
C LEU A 360 -28.03 0.74 -4.88
N GLY A 361 -27.71 -0.55 -4.86
CA GLY A 361 -28.53 -1.65 -5.39
C GLY A 361 -28.28 -1.96 -6.87
N SER A 362 -27.89 -0.98 -7.69
CA SER A 362 -27.60 -1.20 -9.11
C SER A 362 -26.47 -0.34 -9.65
N GLU A 363 -25.86 -0.79 -10.76
CA GLU A 363 -24.86 -0.01 -11.48
C GLU A 363 -25.44 1.27 -12.10
N LYS A 364 -26.71 1.23 -12.55
CA LYS A 364 -27.41 2.41 -13.06
C LYS A 364 -27.52 3.50 -12.00
N GLN A 365 -27.96 3.14 -10.79
CA GLN A 365 -28.07 4.08 -9.66
C GLN A 365 -26.69 4.58 -9.20
N PHE A 366 -25.67 3.73 -9.28
CA PHE A 366 -24.29 4.15 -9.05
C PHE A 366 -23.88 5.26 -10.02
N TRP A 367 -24.07 5.06 -11.33
CA TRP A 367 -23.69 6.07 -12.31
C TRP A 367 -24.58 7.31 -12.29
N GLU A 368 -25.86 7.19 -11.94
CA GLU A 368 -26.73 8.35 -11.69
C GLU A 368 -26.17 9.25 -10.57
N LYS A 369 -25.66 8.67 -9.48
CA LYS A 369 -25.01 9.42 -8.39
C LYS A 369 -23.62 9.96 -8.77
N TYR A 370 -22.86 9.20 -9.56
CA TYR A 370 -21.44 9.46 -9.89
C TYR A 370 -21.20 9.83 -11.36
N SER A 371 -22.13 10.58 -11.95
CA SER A 371 -21.94 11.29 -13.22
C SER A 371 -21.86 12.80 -12.99
N ASP A 372 -21.28 13.52 -13.93
CA ASP A 372 -21.32 14.98 -13.97
C ASP A 372 -22.67 15.50 -14.52
N GLU A 373 -22.84 16.82 -14.56
CA GLU A 373 -24.05 17.49 -15.07
C GLU A 373 -24.33 17.17 -16.56
N LYS A 374 -23.33 16.70 -17.31
CA LYS A 374 -23.47 16.32 -18.71
C LYS A 374 -23.78 14.83 -18.89
N GLY A 375 -23.93 14.09 -17.79
CA GLY A 375 -24.12 12.64 -17.77
C GLY A 375 -22.84 11.85 -18.05
N ALA A 376 -21.66 12.48 -18.06
CA ALA A 376 -20.41 11.76 -18.20
C ALA A 376 -19.97 11.18 -16.85
N HIS A 377 -19.58 9.91 -16.86
CA HIS A 377 -19.14 9.20 -15.66
C HIS A 377 -17.90 9.87 -15.04
N LEU A 378 -17.92 10.06 -13.72
CA LEU A 378 -16.77 10.61 -13.01
C LEU A 378 -15.58 9.65 -13.06
N ARG A 379 -14.37 10.21 -13.13
CA ARG A 379 -13.13 9.42 -13.09
C ARG A 379 -13.00 8.69 -11.75
N PHE A 380 -12.36 7.52 -11.76
CA PHE A 380 -12.14 6.67 -10.59
C PHE A 380 -11.63 7.41 -9.34
N GLN A 381 -10.59 8.25 -9.49
CA GLN A 381 -10.05 9.00 -8.34
C GLN A 381 -11.02 10.07 -7.81
N THR A 382 -11.85 10.66 -8.68
CA THR A 382 -12.88 11.63 -8.28
C THR A 382 -13.96 10.96 -7.45
N ILE A 383 -14.40 9.76 -7.85
CA ILE A 383 -15.35 8.93 -7.08
C ILE A 383 -14.78 8.60 -5.70
N LEU A 384 -13.53 8.13 -5.63
CA LEU A 384 -12.88 7.83 -4.35
C LEU A 384 -12.78 9.04 -3.43
N ASN A 385 -12.45 10.21 -3.97
CA ASN A 385 -12.36 11.45 -3.19
C ASN A 385 -13.74 11.85 -2.64
N ARG A 386 -14.79 11.74 -3.46
CA ARG A 386 -16.18 12.00 -3.04
C ARG A 386 -16.62 11.03 -1.94
N LEU A 387 -16.41 9.73 -2.13
CA LEU A 387 -16.68 8.70 -1.12
C LEU A 387 -15.92 8.92 0.20
N LYS A 388 -14.66 9.35 0.11
CA LYS A 388 -13.88 9.71 1.29
C LYS A 388 -14.47 10.94 2.00
N GLY A 389 -14.87 11.96 1.24
CA GLY A 389 -15.55 13.14 1.79
C GLY A 389 -16.85 12.80 2.49
N GLU A 390 -17.71 12.00 1.85
CA GLU A 390 -18.99 11.54 2.42
C GLU A 390 -18.80 10.74 3.72
N ARG A 391 -17.79 9.86 3.78
CA ARG A 391 -17.46 9.12 5.01
C ARG A 391 -16.93 10.02 6.10
N ASN A 392 -16.02 10.94 5.79
CA ASN A 392 -15.51 11.88 6.78
C ASN A 392 -16.63 12.76 7.35
N ALA A 393 -17.56 13.23 6.51
CA ALA A 393 -18.70 14.02 6.96
C ALA A 393 -19.65 13.20 7.85
N ARG A 394 -19.88 11.92 7.51
CA ARG A 394 -20.65 11.00 8.34
C ARG A 394 -19.96 10.72 9.67
N ASP A 395 -18.67 10.39 9.65
CA ASP A 395 -17.88 10.15 10.85
C ASP A 395 -17.82 11.41 11.75
N ALA A 396 -17.80 12.61 11.16
CA ALA A 396 -17.87 13.85 11.91
C ALA A 396 -19.23 14.04 12.60
N ARG A 397 -20.35 13.74 11.91
CA ARG A 397 -21.69 13.74 12.51
C ARG A 397 -21.81 12.71 13.63
N ASP A 398 -21.50 11.44 13.35
CA ASP A 398 -21.54 10.37 14.35
C ASP A 398 -20.65 10.67 15.58
N CYS A 399 -19.52 11.36 15.38
CA CYS A 399 -18.65 11.82 16.46
C CYS A 399 -19.28 12.97 17.27
N ALA A 400 -19.95 13.91 16.61
CA ALA A 400 -20.68 14.99 17.26
C ALA A 400 -21.86 14.42 18.07
N ASP A 401 -22.64 13.53 17.49
CA ASP A 401 -23.76 12.82 18.12
C ASP A 401 -23.30 12.08 19.38
N ALA A 402 -22.22 11.30 19.28
CA ALA A 402 -21.64 10.63 20.43
C ALA A 402 -21.21 11.63 21.52
N ARG A 403 -20.61 12.76 21.14
CA ARG A 403 -20.23 13.80 22.11
C ARG A 403 -21.46 14.45 22.72
N GLN A 404 -22.52 14.71 21.96
CA GLN A 404 -23.76 15.28 22.47
C GLN A 404 -24.41 14.33 23.48
N PHE A 405 -24.57 13.04 23.14
CA PHE A 405 -25.20 12.05 24.01
C PHE A 405 -24.46 11.82 25.35
N PHE A 406 -23.12 11.93 25.33
CA PHE A 406 -22.26 11.77 26.51
C PHE A 406 -21.86 13.10 27.17
N ASP A 407 -22.59 14.20 26.94
CA ASP A 407 -22.34 15.53 27.51
C ASP A 407 -20.90 16.04 27.31
N GLY A 408 -20.31 15.74 26.15
CA GLY A 408 -18.94 16.03 25.78
C GLY A 408 -17.89 15.11 26.42
N ASN A 409 -18.27 14.21 27.32
CA ASN A 409 -17.37 13.34 28.08
C ASN A 409 -17.50 11.85 27.69
N LEU A 410 -16.70 11.43 26.71
CA LEU A 410 -16.66 10.03 26.25
C LEU A 410 -16.05 9.04 27.28
N ALA A 411 -15.58 9.51 28.43
CA ALA A 411 -15.11 8.67 29.55
C ALA A 411 -16.17 8.45 30.64
N ARG A 412 -17.41 8.92 30.43
CA ARG A 412 -18.52 8.74 31.38
C ARG A 412 -18.76 7.24 31.64
N ALA A 413 -19.18 6.91 32.87
CA ALA A 413 -19.26 5.52 33.34
C ALA A 413 -20.23 4.66 32.50
N ASP A 414 -21.28 5.27 31.97
CA ASP A 414 -22.28 4.66 31.10
C ASP A 414 -21.75 4.32 29.70
N ALA A 415 -20.69 5.00 29.23
CA ALA A 415 -19.97 4.60 28.01
C ALA A 415 -19.19 3.29 28.19
N LYS A 416 -19.13 2.72 29.41
CA LYS A 416 -18.52 1.42 29.76
C LYS A 416 -17.08 1.29 29.24
N GLY A 417 -16.35 2.41 29.16
CA GLY A 417 -14.98 2.47 28.64
C GLY A 417 -14.83 2.12 27.15
N ARG A 418 -15.92 2.04 26.36
CA ARG A 418 -15.90 1.57 24.95
C ARG A 418 -15.11 2.50 24.00
N PHE A 419 -15.07 3.80 24.30
CA PHE A 419 -14.25 4.77 23.56
C PHE A 419 -12.77 4.73 23.94
N GLY A 420 -12.43 3.93 24.95
CA GLY A 420 -11.08 3.76 25.43
C GLY A 420 -10.23 2.79 24.60
N TYR A 421 -8.92 2.98 24.57
CA TYR A 421 -7.99 1.99 24.05
C TYR A 421 -6.75 1.83 24.95
N THR A 422 -6.25 0.60 25.09
CA THR A 422 -5.06 0.30 25.89
C THR A 422 -3.81 0.50 25.05
N LYS A 423 -2.88 1.32 25.52
CA LYS A 423 -1.60 1.58 24.84
C LYS A 423 -0.45 1.09 25.71
N SER A 424 0.30 0.11 25.20
CA SER A 424 1.52 -0.39 25.85
C SER A 424 1.32 -0.91 27.28
N GLY A 425 0.20 -1.60 27.55
CA GLY A 425 -0.09 -2.19 28.86
C GLY A 425 -0.35 -1.16 29.98
N ARG A 426 -0.49 0.13 29.65
CA ARG A 426 -0.91 1.18 30.58
C ARG A 426 -2.17 1.88 30.06
N THR A 427 -2.75 2.64 30.97
CA THR A 427 -4.07 3.31 31.02
C THR A 427 -4.82 3.47 29.70
N VAL A 428 -6.13 3.25 29.78
CA VAL A 428 -7.10 3.44 28.71
C VAL A 428 -7.17 4.93 28.34
N GLU A 429 -6.57 5.32 27.22
CA GLU A 429 -6.76 6.67 26.67
C GLU A 429 -8.09 6.71 25.90
N VAL A 430 -8.84 7.81 26.03
CA VAL A 430 -10.05 8.04 25.23
C VAL A 430 -9.65 8.28 23.78
N ALA A 431 -10.35 7.64 22.85
CA ALA A 431 -10.14 7.84 21.43
C ALA A 431 -10.37 9.31 21.05
N THR A 432 -9.37 9.93 20.43
CA THR A 432 -9.44 11.34 19.98
C THR A 432 -9.81 11.48 18.51
N LYS A 433 -9.62 10.41 17.71
CA LYS A 433 -9.89 10.43 16.27
C LYS A 433 -11.39 10.27 15.99
N GLU A 434 -11.96 11.21 15.25
CA GLU A 434 -13.39 11.22 14.88
C GLU A 434 -13.85 9.90 14.27
N SER A 435 -13.13 9.37 13.28
CA SER A 435 -13.49 8.09 12.64
C SER A 435 -13.52 6.91 13.62
N LYS A 436 -12.68 6.93 14.66
CA LYS A 436 -12.69 5.88 15.68
C LYS A 436 -13.87 6.04 16.64
N ILE A 437 -14.17 7.28 17.03
CA ILE A 437 -15.34 7.60 17.86
C ILE A 437 -16.62 7.21 17.12
N ALA A 438 -16.78 7.64 15.87
CA ALA A 438 -17.92 7.29 15.01
C ALA A 438 -18.12 5.78 14.85
N GLN A 439 -17.03 5.03 14.67
CA GLN A 439 -17.10 3.57 14.59
C GLN A 439 -17.60 2.94 15.91
N VAL A 440 -17.09 3.42 17.04
CA VAL A 440 -17.51 2.93 18.36
C VAL A 440 -18.96 3.34 18.64
N TRP A 441 -19.37 4.54 18.27
CA TRP A 441 -20.73 5.04 18.43
C TRP A 441 -21.75 4.20 17.67
N ARG A 442 -21.54 3.98 16.36
CA ARG A 442 -22.39 3.09 15.56
C ARG A 442 -22.46 1.68 16.17
N LYS A 443 -21.34 1.15 16.65
CA LYS A 443 -21.29 -0.15 17.32
C LYS A 443 -22.10 -0.16 18.63
N ILE A 444 -22.06 0.92 19.42
CA ILE A 444 -22.87 1.07 20.63
C ILE A 444 -24.35 1.05 20.28
N LEU A 445 -24.77 1.82 19.27
CA LEU A 445 -26.17 1.87 18.84
C LEU A 445 -26.69 0.51 18.35
N THR A 446 -25.84 -0.32 17.74
CA THR A 446 -26.22 -1.68 17.32
C THR A 446 -26.29 -2.67 18.50
N GLU A 447 -25.38 -2.57 19.47
CA GLU A 447 -25.26 -3.55 20.56
C GLU A 447 -26.08 -3.22 21.82
N ASP A 448 -26.36 -1.94 22.08
CA ASP A 448 -27.00 -1.44 23.29
C ASP A 448 -28.30 -0.71 22.92
N LEU A 449 -29.40 -1.46 22.84
CA LEU A 449 -30.71 -0.97 22.40
C LEU A 449 -31.27 0.15 23.30
N GLU A 450 -30.92 0.15 24.59
CA GLU A 450 -31.32 1.20 25.53
C GLU A 450 -30.68 2.54 25.16
N ILE A 451 -29.37 2.53 24.86
CA ILE A 451 -28.67 3.72 24.38
C ILE A 451 -29.25 4.19 23.05
N ALA A 452 -29.54 3.25 22.13
CA ALA A 452 -30.13 3.58 20.84
C ALA A 452 -31.53 4.22 20.98
N GLN A 453 -32.38 3.69 21.86
CA GLN A 453 -33.70 4.25 22.13
C GLN A 453 -33.60 5.65 22.74
N ARG A 454 -32.75 5.85 23.76
CA ARG A 454 -32.56 7.16 24.39
C ARG A 454 -32.00 8.20 23.42
N TRP A 455 -31.12 7.79 22.50
CA TRP A 455 -30.65 8.68 21.44
C TRP A 455 -31.78 9.05 20.48
N ALA A 456 -32.63 8.09 20.09
CA ALA A 456 -33.79 8.38 19.24
C ALA A 456 -34.80 9.33 19.92
N GLU A 457 -35.05 9.17 21.22
CA GLU A 457 -35.88 10.09 22.02
C GLU A 457 -35.28 11.50 22.03
N MET A 458 -33.97 11.62 22.26
CA MET A 458 -33.26 12.91 22.25
C MET A 458 -33.35 13.63 20.89
N GLN A 459 -33.26 12.90 19.78
CA GLN A 459 -33.41 13.48 18.44
C GLN A 459 -34.86 13.92 18.14
N GLY A 460 -35.86 13.23 18.69
CA GLY A 460 -37.26 13.59 18.48
C GLY A 460 -37.71 14.86 19.25
N GLU A 461 -37.07 15.16 20.39
CA GLU A 461 -37.34 16.38 21.15
C GLU A 461 -36.82 17.64 20.42
N ASP A 462 -35.64 17.55 19.80
CA ASP A 462 -35.04 18.67 19.04
C ASP A 462 -35.92 19.07 17.84
N ASP A 463 -36.46 18.09 17.10
CA ASP A 463 -37.38 18.32 15.99
C ASP A 463 -38.71 18.97 16.43
N ALA A 464 -39.19 18.68 17.64
CA ALA A 464 -40.44 19.26 18.17
C ALA A 464 -40.26 20.72 18.59
N ILE A 465 -39.10 21.07 19.16
CA ILE A 465 -38.79 22.44 19.59
C ILE A 465 -38.62 23.36 18.37
N GLU A 466 -37.92 22.91 17.32
CA GLU A 466 -37.71 23.72 16.11
C GLU A 466 -39.03 24.05 15.39
N ASN A 467 -39.97 23.10 15.35
CA ASN A 467 -41.31 23.35 14.81
C ASN A 467 -42.15 24.30 15.69
N SER A 468 -41.95 24.32 17.01
CA SER A 468 -42.68 25.23 17.91
C SER A 468 -42.20 26.69 17.86
N ALA A 469 -40.98 26.95 17.36
CA ALA A 469 -40.38 28.28 17.31
C ALA A 469 -40.69 29.06 16.02
N THR A 470 -41.40 28.44 15.07
CA THR A 470 -41.74 29.04 13.76
C THR A 470 -43.22 29.42 13.62
N ASP A 471 -44.04 29.11 14.63
CA ASP A 471 -45.40 29.64 14.83
C ASP A 471 -45.38 30.83 15.81
#